data_AF-A0A0B7A3G7-F1
#
_entry.id   AF-A0A0B7A3G7-F1
#
_cell.length_a   1.000
_cell.length_b   1.000
_cell.length_c   1.000
_cell.angle_alpha   90.00
_cell.angle_beta   90.00
_cell.angle_gamma   90.00
#
_symmetry.space_group_name_H-M   'P 1'
#
loop_
_entity.id
_entity.type
_entity.pdbx_description
1 polymer ?
#
loop_
_entity_poly.entity_id
_entity_poly.type
_entity_poly.pdbx_seq_one_letter_code
_entity_poly.pdbx_strand_id
1 'polypeptide(L)'
;MSSQSSGRRRSNNMRQYSAEDQALNMISKEAETRLAVKRAARAEAREIRLKEMEKQQKETEAKQDRIYELTNEHAAAKIRQQLSGSCSGSRRGSTESNDSDTKETDFKKRALKLAELRELEEKYKAAMMTSAQLDNEKQSLIYQVELLKDQLEEQDEGYTELQREHKEKCREYEFQKRDMKSMEHELSIIKQQLEIKDRLIEDSGFVIVANNSGEPLLEKSARHNGPLPSSGTVLVSIETRNFLEKAGGSTLDEKIKSFALERDTLRKEIKNLKSEIEESQYNAKKGDHSSNVNQINGPEMQLYEIQREASKQIHDYKFKLQKAEQDIATLEGMVTRLDTQVKRYKSDAERAEGMEDELKQEKRKLQKEMREALTQIEELQNQNKSLTARLERIKQTRTALGIQ
;
A
#
# COMPACT_ATOMS: atom_id res chain seq x y z
N MET A 1 -5.76 -61.28 0.13
CA MET A 1 -4.37 -60.84 0.35
C MET A 1 -4.33 -59.33 0.22
N SER A 2 -4.52 -58.62 1.33
CA SER A 2 -4.61 -57.16 1.41
C SER A 2 -3.47 -56.65 2.29
N SER A 3 -2.51 -55.93 1.71
CA SER A 3 -1.43 -55.26 2.44
C SER A 3 -1.83 -53.83 2.77
N GLN A 4 -2.08 -53.57 4.05
CA GLN A 4 -2.21 -52.23 4.62
C GLN A 4 -0.84 -51.53 4.65
N SER A 5 -0.73 -50.34 4.05
CA SER A 5 0.36 -49.41 4.27
C SER A 5 -0.10 -48.28 5.21
N SER A 6 0.49 -48.25 6.40
CA SER A 6 0.34 -47.18 7.40
C SER A 6 1.43 -46.11 7.21
N GLY A 7 1.08 -44.85 7.49
CA GLY A 7 1.99 -43.69 7.58
C GLY A 7 1.50 -42.51 6.73
N ARG A 8 1.43 -41.25 7.18
CA ARG A 8 1.90 -40.57 8.38
C ARG A 8 1.07 -39.27 8.45
N ARG A 9 0.20 -39.10 9.46
CA ARG A 9 -0.52 -37.82 9.66
C ARG A 9 0.49 -36.72 9.98
N ARG A 10 0.59 -35.69 9.13
CA ARG A 10 1.31 -34.46 9.44
C ARG A 10 0.59 -33.78 10.62
N SER A 11 1.30 -33.69 11.74
CA SER A 11 0.88 -33.02 12.97
C SER A 11 0.80 -31.51 12.78
N ASN A 12 -0.37 -30.93 13.05
CA ASN A 12 -0.69 -29.72 13.85
C ASN A 12 0.15 -28.42 13.80
N ASN A 13 1.13 -28.22 12.92
CA ASN A 13 1.91 -26.97 12.91
C ASN A 13 1.14 -25.75 12.36
N MET A 14 0.08 -25.94 11.57
CA MET A 14 -0.67 -24.83 10.94
C MET A 14 -1.58 -24.10 11.94
N ARG A 15 -1.99 -24.74 13.05
CA ARG A 15 -2.81 -24.11 14.10
C ARG A 15 -2.00 -23.29 15.10
N GLN A 16 -0.71 -23.58 15.26
CA GLN A 16 0.17 -22.80 16.13
C GLN A 16 0.47 -21.42 15.55
N TYR A 17 0.75 -21.33 14.24
CA TYR A 17 0.89 -20.04 13.54
C TYR A 17 -0.40 -19.21 13.60
N SER A 18 -1.58 -19.83 13.50
CA SER A 18 -2.85 -19.09 13.60
C SER A 18 -3.12 -18.52 15.00
N ALA A 19 -2.71 -19.21 16.07
CA ALA A 19 -2.91 -18.73 17.44
C ALA A 19 -1.87 -17.67 17.83
N GLU A 20 -0.63 -17.84 17.35
CA GLU A 20 0.46 -16.88 17.55
C GLU A 20 0.20 -15.58 16.78
N ASP A 21 -0.27 -15.67 15.53
CA ASP A 21 -0.63 -14.51 14.71
C ASP A 21 -1.85 -13.76 15.27
N GLN A 22 -2.84 -14.49 15.81
CA GLN A 22 -3.94 -13.87 16.56
C GLN A 22 -3.46 -13.16 17.84
N ALA A 23 -2.50 -13.73 18.56
CA ALA A 23 -1.92 -13.08 19.74
C ALA A 23 -1.14 -11.80 19.38
N LEU A 24 -0.36 -11.81 18.30
CA LEU A 24 0.37 -10.64 17.80
C LEU A 24 -0.56 -9.52 17.32
N ASN A 25 -1.67 -9.90 16.70
CA ASN A 25 -2.71 -8.95 16.26
C ASN A 25 -3.41 -8.31 17.47
N MET A 26 -3.71 -9.09 18.51
CA MET A 26 -4.28 -8.55 19.75
C MET A 26 -3.33 -7.60 20.48
N ILE A 27 -2.04 -7.95 20.58
CA ILE A 27 -1.01 -7.08 21.17
C ILE A 27 -0.88 -5.77 20.39
N SER A 28 -0.97 -5.82 19.06
CA SER A 28 -0.91 -4.62 18.22
C SER A 28 -2.12 -3.71 18.43
N LYS A 29 -3.34 -4.27 18.47
CA LYS A 29 -4.56 -3.50 18.79
C LYS A 29 -4.55 -2.92 20.21
N GLU A 30 -4.02 -3.66 21.17
CA GLU A 30 -3.89 -3.15 22.54
C GLU A 30 -2.85 -2.02 22.63
N ALA A 31 -1.75 -2.12 21.88
CA ALA A 31 -0.77 -1.03 21.79
C ALA A 31 -1.36 0.22 21.14
N GLU A 32 -2.13 0.06 20.06
CA GLU A 32 -2.80 1.15 19.34
C GLU A 32 -3.84 1.86 20.22
N THR A 33 -4.69 1.10 20.93
CA THR A 33 -5.68 1.68 21.86
C THR A 33 -5.00 2.43 23.02
N ARG A 34 -3.89 1.91 23.56
CA ARG A 34 -3.11 2.63 24.58
C ARG A 34 -2.51 3.94 24.04
N LEU A 35 -2.05 3.94 22.79
CA LEU A 35 -1.50 5.14 22.13
C LEU A 35 -2.60 6.17 21.87
N ALA A 36 -3.77 5.74 21.41
CA ALA A 36 -4.95 6.58 21.22
C ALA A 36 -5.43 7.21 22.53
N VAL A 37 -5.45 6.47 23.64
CA VAL A 37 -5.80 7.00 24.97
C VAL A 37 -4.77 8.05 25.43
N LYS A 38 -3.47 7.82 25.19
CA LYS A 38 -2.45 8.83 25.49
C LYS A 38 -2.63 10.10 24.65
N ARG A 39 -2.95 9.97 23.37
CA ARG A 39 -3.25 11.11 22.49
C ARG A 39 -4.47 11.90 22.98
N ALA A 40 -5.55 11.21 23.36
CA ALA A 40 -6.73 11.85 23.93
C ALA A 40 -6.42 12.58 25.25
N ALA A 41 -5.64 11.97 26.15
CA ALA A 41 -5.24 12.59 27.40
C ALA A 41 -4.35 13.82 27.19
N ARG A 42 -3.43 13.78 26.21
CA ARG A 42 -2.63 14.96 25.82
C ARG A 42 -3.52 16.07 25.26
N ALA A 43 -4.49 15.73 24.40
CA ALA A 43 -5.44 16.71 23.85
C ALA A 43 -6.32 17.35 24.95
N GLU A 44 -6.81 16.57 25.91
CA GLU A 44 -7.56 17.07 27.06
C GLU A 44 -6.68 17.98 27.96
N ALA A 45 -5.42 17.60 28.18
CA ALA A 45 -4.46 18.44 28.92
C ALA A 45 -4.19 19.78 28.22
N ARG A 46 -4.10 19.81 26.89
CA ARG A 46 -4.02 21.05 26.10
C ARG A 46 -5.26 21.92 26.32
N GLU A 47 -6.44 21.33 26.26
CA GLU A 47 -7.71 22.04 26.41
C GLU A 47 -7.87 22.64 27.81
N ILE A 48 -7.54 21.88 28.87
CA ILE A 48 -7.60 22.36 30.26
C ILE A 48 -6.62 23.52 30.46
N ARG A 49 -5.39 23.38 29.97
CA ARG A 49 -4.35 24.40 30.09
C ARG A 49 -4.71 25.69 29.34
N LEU A 50 -5.33 25.57 28.16
CA LEU A 50 -5.82 26.71 27.38
C LEU A 50 -6.94 27.47 28.11
N LYS A 51 -7.89 26.75 28.71
CA LYS A 51 -8.99 27.34 29.50
C LYS A 51 -8.49 28.04 30.77
N GLU A 52 -7.53 27.43 31.48
CA GLU A 52 -6.93 28.05 32.66
C GLU A 52 -6.19 29.34 32.32
N MET A 53 -5.55 29.36 31.16
CA MET A 53 -4.89 30.53 30.60
C MET A 53 -5.83 31.68 30.30
N GLU A 54 -6.91 31.40 29.57
CA GLU A 54 -7.94 32.38 29.26
C GLU A 54 -8.56 32.96 30.54
N LYS A 55 -8.70 32.13 31.58
CA LYS A 55 -9.17 32.57 32.90
C LYS A 55 -8.16 33.49 33.58
N GLN A 56 -6.86 33.18 33.55
CA GLN A 56 -5.82 34.03 34.11
C GLN A 56 -5.73 35.38 33.38
N GLN A 57 -5.84 35.39 32.05
CA GLN A 57 -5.89 36.63 31.26
C GLN A 57 -7.08 37.51 31.68
N LYS A 58 -8.29 36.95 31.73
CA LYS A 58 -9.49 37.67 32.20
C LYS A 58 -9.34 38.20 33.63
N GLU A 59 -8.69 37.43 34.52
CA GLU A 59 -8.47 37.88 35.90
C GLU A 59 -7.43 39.01 36.00
N THR A 60 -6.39 38.99 35.15
CA THR A 60 -5.41 40.08 35.07
C THR A 60 -5.99 41.35 34.47
N GLU A 61 -6.80 41.25 33.42
CA GLU A 61 -7.54 42.38 32.84
C GLU A 61 -8.49 43.00 33.87
N ALA A 62 -9.30 42.17 34.56
CA ALA A 62 -10.17 42.65 35.63
C ALA A 62 -9.41 43.32 36.80
N LYS A 63 -8.21 42.83 37.13
CA LYS A 63 -7.34 43.48 38.14
C LYS A 63 -6.78 44.81 37.64
N GLN A 64 -6.41 44.89 36.36
CA GLN A 64 -5.94 46.14 35.74
C GLN A 64 -7.06 47.19 35.71
N ASP A 65 -8.27 46.80 35.32
CA ASP A 65 -9.46 47.66 35.34
C ASP A 65 -9.74 48.19 36.75
N ARG A 66 -9.70 47.30 37.76
CA ARG A 66 -9.92 47.67 39.16
C ARG A 66 -8.85 48.62 39.71
N ILE A 67 -7.59 48.44 39.32
CA ILE A 67 -6.50 49.36 39.70
C ILE A 67 -6.70 50.71 39.00
N TYR A 68 -7.13 50.71 37.74
CA TYR A 68 -7.42 51.93 36.99
C TYR A 68 -8.57 52.73 37.64
N GLU A 69 -9.66 52.06 38.02
CA GLU A 69 -10.78 52.65 38.77
C GLU A 69 -10.34 53.25 40.11
N LEU A 70 -9.58 52.50 40.93
CA LEU A 70 -9.08 52.97 42.23
C LEU A 70 -8.14 54.18 42.08
N THR A 71 -7.30 54.22 41.04
CA THR A 71 -6.43 55.38 40.79
C THR A 71 -7.21 56.61 40.33
N ASN A 72 -8.28 56.43 39.55
CA ASN A 72 -9.18 57.52 39.17
C ASN A 72 -10.00 58.03 40.36
N GLU A 73 -10.49 57.15 41.24
CA GLU A 73 -11.16 57.56 42.48
C GLU A 73 -10.23 58.31 43.43
N HIS A 74 -8.98 57.86 43.59
CA HIS A 74 -7.97 58.58 44.37
C HIS A 74 -7.61 59.94 43.77
N ALA A 75 -7.51 60.06 42.45
CA ALA A 75 -7.32 61.33 41.77
C ALA A 75 -8.52 62.28 41.98
N ALA A 76 -9.75 61.76 41.86
CA ALA A 76 -10.98 62.52 42.09
C ALA A 76 -11.17 62.91 43.57
N ALA A 77 -10.78 62.06 44.52
CA ALA A 77 -10.81 62.36 45.95
C ALA A 77 -9.78 63.45 46.33
N LYS A 78 -8.57 63.40 45.74
CA LYS A 78 -7.53 64.42 45.94
C LYS A 78 -7.94 65.79 45.38
N ILE A 79 -8.62 65.81 44.23
CA ILE A 79 -9.21 67.04 43.66
C ILE A 79 -10.35 67.56 44.55
N ARG A 80 -11.24 66.69 45.06
CA ARG A 80 -12.30 67.07 46.01
C ARG A 80 -11.74 67.66 47.30
N GLN A 81 -10.64 67.11 47.82
CA GLN A 81 -9.98 67.61 49.04
C GLN A 81 -9.27 68.96 48.83
N GLN A 82 -8.86 69.29 47.59
CA GLN A 82 -8.32 70.61 47.25
C GLN A 82 -9.39 71.66 46.95
N LEU A 83 -10.59 71.24 46.55
CA LEU A 83 -11.74 72.13 46.29
C LEU A 83 -12.63 72.33 47.54
N SER A 84 -12.64 71.40 48.51
CA SER A 84 -13.29 71.58 49.81
C SER A 84 -12.35 72.29 50.79
N GLY A 85 -12.27 73.61 50.68
CA GLY A 85 -11.63 74.43 51.69
C GLY A 85 -12.36 74.30 53.04
N SER A 86 -11.66 73.78 54.06
CA SER A 86 -11.89 74.17 55.46
C SER A 86 -10.74 73.75 56.39
N CYS A 87 -10.03 74.78 56.83
CA CYS A 87 -9.61 75.08 58.21
C CYS A 87 -9.73 73.97 59.29
N SER A 88 -8.57 73.59 59.85
CA SER A 88 -8.29 73.31 61.27
C SER A 88 -6.86 72.77 61.38
N GLY A 89 -5.91 73.26 62.17
CA GLY A 89 -5.84 74.29 63.20
C GLY A 89 -4.51 74.16 63.95
N SER A 90 -4.19 75.18 64.74
CA SER A 90 -3.14 75.29 65.79
C SER A 90 -1.67 75.63 65.43
N ARG A 91 -1.41 76.94 65.51
CA ARG A 91 -0.63 77.61 66.59
C ARG A 91 0.76 77.05 66.97
N ARG A 92 1.80 77.81 66.59
CA ARG A 92 2.92 78.34 67.40
C ARG A 92 3.68 79.31 66.47
N GLY A 93 3.63 80.63 66.66
CA GLY A 93 4.52 81.39 67.57
C GLY A 93 5.96 81.32 67.04
N SER A 94 6.71 82.36 66.74
CA SER A 94 6.62 83.83 66.85
C SER A 94 7.89 84.36 66.17
N THR A 95 7.99 85.69 66.06
CA THR A 95 9.18 86.51 65.77
C THR A 95 9.60 86.71 64.30
N GLU A 96 9.64 87.99 63.99
CA GLU A 96 9.91 88.64 62.73
C GLU A 96 11.39 88.54 62.34
N SER A 97 11.64 88.34 61.05
CA SER A 97 12.81 88.88 60.37
C SER A 97 12.48 88.98 58.88
N ASN A 98 12.66 90.18 58.34
CA ASN A 98 12.53 90.47 56.91
C ASN A 98 13.53 89.61 56.13
N ASP A 99 13.02 88.59 55.45
CA ASP A 99 13.70 87.92 54.35
C ASP A 99 12.63 87.32 53.42
N SER A 100 12.05 88.18 52.58
CA SER A 100 11.03 87.82 51.60
C SER A 100 11.62 87.08 50.39
N ASP A 101 12.93 87.19 50.16
CA ASP A 101 13.60 86.58 49.00
C ASP A 101 13.99 85.12 49.24
N THR A 102 14.43 84.73 50.46
CA THR A 102 14.84 83.34 50.70
C THR A 102 13.66 82.36 50.78
N LYS A 103 12.54 82.75 51.38
CA LYS A 103 11.34 81.89 51.44
C LYS A 103 10.77 81.60 50.06
N GLU A 104 10.76 82.57 49.15
CA GLU A 104 10.28 82.35 47.78
C GLU A 104 11.19 81.38 47.00
N THR A 105 12.51 81.47 47.20
CA THR A 105 13.47 80.53 46.59
C THR A 105 13.34 79.11 47.13
N ASP A 106 13.06 78.93 48.42
CA ASP A 106 12.84 77.61 49.04
C ASP A 106 11.50 76.99 48.63
N PHE A 107 10.44 77.79 48.48
CA PHE A 107 9.17 77.34 47.89
C PHE A 107 9.35 76.89 46.43
N LYS A 108 10.12 77.63 45.61
CA LYS A 108 10.46 77.25 44.23
C LYS A 108 11.26 75.96 44.17
N LYS A 109 12.28 75.78 45.02
CA LYS A 109 13.05 74.52 45.12
C LYS A 109 12.18 73.34 45.54
N ARG A 110 11.24 73.55 46.46
CA ARG A 110 10.29 72.52 46.90
C ARG A 110 9.29 72.16 45.80
N ALA A 111 8.81 73.16 45.04
CA ALA A 111 7.94 72.95 43.89
C ALA A 111 8.66 72.19 42.75
N LEU A 112 9.92 72.52 42.47
CA LEU A 112 10.75 71.80 41.49
C LEU A 112 10.98 70.34 41.90
N LYS A 113 11.35 70.09 43.16
CA LYS A 113 11.47 68.72 43.68
C LYS A 113 10.16 67.96 43.60
N LEU A 114 9.03 68.59 43.90
CA LEU A 114 7.71 67.97 43.77
C LEU A 114 7.36 67.63 42.31
N ALA A 115 7.76 68.47 41.36
CA ALA A 115 7.59 68.21 39.93
C ALA A 115 8.49 67.06 39.45
N GLU A 116 9.76 67.03 39.85
CA GLU A 116 10.67 65.90 39.56
C GLU A 116 10.18 64.59 40.16
N LEU A 117 9.68 64.61 41.40
CA LEU A 117 9.12 63.44 42.07
C LEU A 117 7.89 62.93 41.32
N ARG A 118 7.04 63.84 40.82
CA ARG A 118 5.89 63.51 39.98
C ARG A 118 6.30 62.91 38.65
N GLU A 119 7.29 63.45 37.96
CA GLU A 119 7.81 62.88 36.70
C GLU A 119 8.41 61.48 36.92
N LEU A 120 9.11 61.27 38.05
CA LEU A 120 9.62 59.97 38.45
C LEU A 120 8.49 58.97 38.74
N GLU A 121 7.44 59.41 39.44
CA GLU A 121 6.23 58.60 39.68
C GLU A 121 5.54 58.20 38.36
N GLU A 122 5.40 59.14 37.41
CA GLU A 122 4.80 58.88 36.10
C GLU A 122 5.66 57.91 35.25
N LYS A 123 6.99 58.07 35.26
CA LYS A 123 7.93 57.14 34.60
C LYS A 123 7.90 55.75 35.23
N TYR A 124 7.83 55.66 36.56
CA TYR A 124 7.71 54.37 37.26
C TYR A 124 6.40 53.67 36.93
N LYS A 125 5.28 54.41 36.90
CA LYS A 125 3.97 53.86 36.50
C LYS A 125 3.99 53.35 35.06
N ALA A 126 4.58 54.10 34.14
CA ALA A 126 4.74 53.67 32.74
C ALA A 126 5.60 52.40 32.63
N ALA A 127 6.72 52.34 33.34
CA ALA A 127 7.59 51.16 33.37
C ALA A 127 6.88 49.92 33.94
N MET A 128 6.08 50.09 35.02
CA MET A 128 5.27 49.00 35.57
C MET A 128 4.21 48.50 34.59
N MET A 129 3.53 49.41 33.88
CA MET A 129 2.56 49.02 32.84
C MET A 129 3.22 48.25 31.71
N THR A 130 4.37 48.70 31.21
CA THR A 130 5.11 47.99 30.16
C THR A 130 5.66 46.65 30.65
N SER A 131 6.11 46.56 31.91
CA SER A 131 6.56 45.30 32.50
C SER A 131 5.42 44.28 32.59
N ALA A 132 4.23 44.72 32.99
CA ALA A 132 3.05 43.86 33.04
C ALA A 132 2.60 43.40 31.63
N GLN A 133 2.67 44.29 30.64
CA GLN A 133 2.40 43.94 29.24
C GLN A 133 3.39 42.88 28.72
N LEU A 134 4.69 43.07 28.95
CA LEU A 134 5.73 42.12 28.53
C LEU A 134 5.59 40.76 29.23
N ASP A 135 5.21 40.73 30.50
CA ASP A 135 4.95 39.46 31.19
C ASP A 135 3.73 38.73 30.60
N ASN A 136 2.67 39.44 30.23
CA ASN A 136 1.52 38.86 29.54
C ASN A 136 1.90 38.31 28.14
N GLU A 137 2.67 39.07 27.36
CA GLU A 137 3.17 38.64 26.05
C GLU A 137 4.09 37.42 26.16
N LYS A 138 5.02 37.44 27.12
CA LYS A 138 5.90 36.30 27.43
C LYS A 138 5.08 35.07 27.78
N GLN A 139 4.06 35.22 28.63
CA GLN A 139 3.21 34.13 29.05
C GLN A 139 2.43 33.56 27.85
N SER A 140 1.85 34.41 27.01
CA SER A 140 1.19 34.02 25.75
C SER A 140 2.13 33.25 24.81
N LEU A 141 3.35 33.75 24.60
CA LEU A 141 4.36 33.10 23.75
C LEU A 141 4.80 31.74 24.30
N ILE A 142 4.90 31.59 25.63
CA ILE A 142 5.20 30.29 26.26
C ILE A 142 4.13 29.26 25.88
N TYR A 143 2.83 29.61 25.92
CA TYR A 143 1.78 28.68 25.50
C TYR A 143 1.84 28.35 24.02
N GLN A 144 2.10 29.35 23.18
CA GLN A 144 2.24 29.09 21.75
C GLN A 144 3.36 28.09 21.48
N VAL A 145 4.50 28.21 22.17
CA VAL A 145 5.62 27.26 22.08
C VAL A 145 5.22 25.88 22.59
N GLU A 146 4.52 25.79 23.72
CA GLU A 146 4.05 24.51 24.26
C GLU A 146 3.08 23.82 23.31
N LEU A 147 2.10 24.53 22.75
CA LEU A 147 1.16 24.00 21.77
C LEU A 147 1.87 23.50 20.51
N LEU A 148 2.88 24.23 20.03
CA LEU A 148 3.67 23.82 18.87
C LEU A 148 4.53 22.58 19.14
N LYS A 149 5.12 22.45 20.33
CA LYS A 149 5.86 21.23 20.74
C LYS A 149 4.95 20.02 20.76
N ASP A 150 3.76 20.23 21.28
CA ASP A 150 2.70 19.26 21.36
C ASP A 150 2.23 18.80 19.96
N GLN A 151 2.03 19.73 19.02
CA GLN A 151 1.73 19.41 17.62
C GLN A 151 2.89 18.67 16.94
N LEU A 152 4.14 19.03 17.24
CA LEU A 152 5.32 18.35 16.71
C LEU A 152 5.38 16.89 17.19
N GLU A 153 5.16 16.64 18.49
CA GLU A 153 5.13 15.28 19.04
C GLU A 153 4.04 14.42 18.39
N GLU A 154 2.86 15.01 18.15
CA GLU A 154 1.76 14.32 17.47
C GLU A 154 2.09 13.99 16.00
N GLN A 155 2.76 14.89 15.28
CA GLN A 155 3.26 14.63 13.93
C GLN A 155 4.35 13.55 13.91
N ASP A 156 5.27 13.54 14.87
CA ASP A 156 6.33 12.53 14.98
C ASP A 156 5.76 11.13 15.27
N GLU A 157 4.76 11.04 16.16
CA GLU A 157 4.05 9.79 16.41
C GLU A 157 3.29 9.31 15.15
N GLY A 158 2.59 10.22 14.47
CA GLY A 158 1.88 9.91 13.23
C GLY A 158 2.81 9.46 12.09
N TYR A 159 3.98 10.09 11.95
CA TYR A 159 4.99 9.68 10.99
C TYR A 159 5.52 8.27 11.31
N THR A 160 5.74 7.97 12.59
CA THR A 160 6.20 6.64 13.03
C THR A 160 5.17 5.54 12.73
N GLU A 161 3.89 5.82 12.96
CA GLU A 161 2.78 4.92 12.62
C GLU A 161 2.68 4.70 11.10
N LEU A 162 2.71 5.78 10.32
CA LEU A 162 2.67 5.69 8.86
C LEU A 162 3.84 4.88 8.30
N GLN A 163 5.03 5.02 8.88
CA GLN A 163 6.19 4.21 8.50
C GLN A 163 5.99 2.71 8.84
N ARG A 164 5.31 2.40 9.94
CA ARG A 164 4.96 1.02 10.30
C ARG A 164 3.93 0.43 9.33
N GLU A 165 2.86 1.16 9.03
CA GLU A 165 1.83 0.75 8.06
C GLU A 165 2.42 0.53 6.67
N HIS A 166 3.31 1.42 6.21
CA HIS A 166 4.00 1.26 4.94
C HIS A 166 4.80 -0.06 4.90
N LYS A 167 5.55 -0.37 5.97
CA LYS A 167 6.29 -1.65 6.07
C LYS A 167 5.36 -2.86 6.03
N GLU A 168 4.20 -2.78 6.67
CA GLU A 168 3.19 -3.84 6.66
C GLU A 168 2.59 -4.04 5.26
N LYS A 169 2.18 -2.96 4.60
CA LYS A 169 1.69 -3.01 3.20
C LYS A 169 2.74 -3.55 2.23
N CYS A 170 4.02 -3.21 2.41
CA CYS A 170 5.09 -3.81 1.60
C CYS A 170 5.21 -5.32 1.80
N ARG A 171 5.04 -5.81 3.04
CA ARG A 171 5.06 -7.26 3.33
C ARG A 171 3.87 -7.96 2.70
N GLU A 172 2.68 -7.38 2.80
CA GLU A 172 1.46 -7.91 2.18
C GLU A 172 1.57 -7.94 0.65
N TYR A 173 2.09 -6.87 0.04
CA TYR A 173 2.36 -6.83 -1.40
C TYR A 173 3.32 -7.94 -1.84
N GLU A 174 4.43 -8.15 -1.13
CA GLU A 174 5.37 -9.22 -1.45
C GLU A 174 4.77 -10.62 -1.22
N PHE A 175 3.87 -10.78 -0.25
CA PHE A 175 3.11 -12.02 -0.07
C PHE A 175 2.19 -12.28 -1.26
N GLN A 176 1.33 -11.33 -1.62
CA GLN A 176 0.40 -11.44 -2.75
C GLN A 176 1.13 -11.67 -4.08
N LYS A 177 2.30 -11.05 -4.28
CA LYS A 177 3.15 -11.25 -5.46
C LYS A 177 3.68 -12.67 -5.56
N ARG A 178 4.00 -13.34 -4.44
CA ARG A 178 4.41 -14.76 -4.44
C ARG A 178 3.23 -15.66 -4.79
N ASP A 179 2.07 -15.41 -4.20
CA ASP A 179 0.84 -16.17 -4.49
C ASP A 179 0.44 -16.04 -5.96
N MET A 180 0.50 -14.82 -6.51
CA MET A 180 0.24 -14.56 -7.93
C MET A 180 1.17 -15.38 -8.83
N LYS A 181 2.48 -15.41 -8.55
CA LYS A 181 3.44 -16.22 -9.31
C LYS A 181 3.14 -17.72 -9.22
N SER A 182 2.71 -18.21 -8.06
CA SER A 182 2.31 -19.61 -7.89
C SER A 182 1.08 -19.93 -8.76
N MET A 183 0.08 -19.06 -8.73
CA MET A 183 -1.14 -19.20 -9.55
C MET A 183 -0.84 -19.12 -11.05
N GLU A 184 0.06 -18.22 -11.48
CA GLU A 184 0.53 -18.14 -12.87
C GLU A 184 1.20 -19.44 -13.32
N HIS A 185 2.02 -20.05 -12.46
CA HIS A 185 2.65 -21.33 -12.74
C HIS A 185 1.63 -22.46 -12.87
N GLU A 186 0.68 -22.56 -11.93
CA GLU A 186 -0.42 -23.55 -12.00
C GLU A 186 -1.27 -23.38 -13.27
N LEU A 187 -1.60 -22.13 -13.62
CA LEU A 187 -2.33 -21.81 -14.84
C LEU A 187 -1.54 -22.21 -16.09
N SER A 188 -0.22 -22.00 -16.10
CA SER A 188 0.66 -22.43 -17.18
C SER A 188 0.64 -23.96 -17.35
N ILE A 189 0.73 -24.71 -16.26
CA ILE A 189 0.63 -26.17 -16.28
C ILE A 189 -0.73 -26.62 -16.83
N ILE A 190 -1.83 -26.03 -16.35
CA ILE A 190 -3.18 -26.38 -16.79
C ILE A 190 -3.37 -26.10 -18.29
N LYS A 191 -2.84 -24.97 -18.79
CA LYS A 191 -2.86 -24.66 -20.23
C LYS A 191 -2.10 -25.69 -21.05
N GLN A 192 -0.89 -26.07 -20.62
CA GLN A 192 -0.11 -27.12 -21.30
C GLN A 192 -0.83 -28.47 -21.28
N GLN A 193 -1.45 -28.83 -20.15
CA GLN A 193 -2.25 -30.05 -20.04
C GLN A 193 -3.48 -30.02 -20.97
N LEU A 194 -4.13 -28.87 -21.14
CA LEU A 194 -5.23 -28.70 -22.08
C LEU A 194 -4.76 -28.87 -23.52
N GLU A 195 -3.66 -28.21 -23.88
CA GLU A 195 -3.07 -28.32 -25.23
C GLU A 195 -2.66 -29.75 -25.57
N ILE A 196 -2.10 -30.50 -24.61
CA ILE A 196 -1.80 -31.93 -24.80
C ILE A 196 -3.08 -32.73 -25.02
N LYS A 197 -4.16 -32.45 -24.27
CA LYS A 197 -5.45 -33.12 -24.45
C LYS A 197 -6.06 -32.83 -25.82
N ASP A 198 -6.01 -31.58 -26.26
CA ASP A 198 -6.54 -31.16 -27.56
C ASP A 198 -5.78 -31.84 -28.71
N ARG A 199 -4.44 -31.88 -28.64
CA ARG A 199 -3.63 -32.65 -29.60
C ARG A 199 -3.94 -34.14 -29.60
N LEU A 200 -4.11 -34.77 -28.43
CA LEU A 200 -4.48 -36.18 -28.35
C LEU A 200 -5.86 -36.46 -28.96
N ILE A 201 -6.80 -35.53 -28.82
CA ILE A 201 -8.12 -35.61 -29.45
C ILE A 201 -7.98 -35.55 -30.98
N GLU A 202 -7.20 -34.60 -31.50
CA GLU A 202 -6.92 -34.44 -32.92
C GLU A 202 -6.19 -35.67 -33.52
N ASP A 203 -5.12 -36.13 -32.87
CA ASP A 203 -4.34 -37.31 -33.27
C ASP A 203 -5.20 -38.58 -33.29
N SER A 204 -6.22 -38.66 -32.42
CA SER A 204 -7.18 -39.76 -32.38
C SER A 204 -8.25 -39.66 -33.47
N GLY A 205 -8.23 -38.62 -34.31
CA GLY A 205 -9.17 -38.40 -35.40
C GLY A 205 -10.54 -37.88 -34.96
N PHE A 206 -10.61 -37.24 -33.80
CA PHE A 206 -11.84 -36.63 -33.27
C PHE A 206 -11.77 -35.10 -33.30
N VAL A 207 -12.94 -34.48 -33.35
CA VAL A 207 -13.11 -33.02 -33.37
C VAL A 207 -14.34 -32.65 -32.56
N ILE A 208 -14.23 -31.55 -31.81
CA ILE A 208 -15.34 -31.01 -31.04
C ILE A 208 -16.24 -30.19 -31.98
N VAL A 209 -17.52 -30.53 -32.01
CA VAL A 209 -18.55 -29.83 -32.79
C VAL A 209 -19.53 -29.19 -31.83
N ALA A 210 -19.71 -27.88 -31.92
CA ALA A 210 -20.72 -27.14 -31.19
C ALA A 210 -21.91 -26.84 -32.11
N ASN A 211 -23.14 -27.05 -31.61
CA ASN A 211 -24.39 -26.80 -32.35
C ASN A 211 -24.54 -25.36 -32.87
N ASN A 212 -23.87 -24.37 -32.26
CA ASN A 212 -24.01 -22.96 -32.59
C ASN A 212 -22.72 -22.38 -33.18
N SER A 213 -22.32 -22.83 -34.38
CA SER A 213 -21.40 -22.13 -35.31
C SER A 213 -20.23 -21.32 -34.70
N GLY A 214 -19.56 -21.85 -33.68
CA GLY A 214 -18.57 -21.12 -32.87
C GLY A 214 -17.94 -21.97 -31.77
N GLU A 215 -17.01 -21.35 -31.02
CA GLU A 215 -16.30 -22.00 -29.91
C GLU A 215 -17.24 -22.56 -28.83
N PRO A 216 -16.87 -23.69 -28.18
CA PRO A 216 -17.67 -24.29 -27.12
C PRO A 216 -17.84 -23.32 -25.94
N LEU A 217 -19.06 -22.83 -25.75
CA LEU A 217 -19.39 -21.94 -24.63
C LEU A 217 -19.59 -22.77 -23.35
N LEU A 218 -19.12 -22.25 -22.21
CA LEU A 218 -19.33 -22.87 -20.91
C LEU A 218 -20.60 -22.32 -20.25
N GLU A 219 -21.54 -23.20 -19.89
CA GLU A 219 -22.75 -22.85 -19.14
C GLU A 219 -22.63 -23.25 -17.67
N LYS A 220 -23.13 -22.37 -16.78
CA LYS A 220 -23.26 -22.69 -15.35
C LYS A 220 -24.42 -23.65 -15.16
N SER A 221 -24.11 -24.90 -14.80
CA SER A 221 -25.13 -25.89 -14.47
C SER A 221 -25.56 -25.79 -13.00
N ALA A 222 -26.86 -25.74 -12.74
CA ALA A 222 -27.41 -25.71 -11.37
C ALA A 222 -27.28 -27.05 -10.63
N ARG A 223 -26.88 -28.14 -11.32
CA ARG A 223 -26.87 -29.52 -10.80
C ARG A 223 -25.47 -30.12 -10.61
N HIS A 224 -24.41 -29.46 -11.06
CA HIS A 224 -23.03 -29.93 -10.92
C HIS A 224 -22.09 -28.78 -10.52
N ASN A 225 -21.11 -29.08 -9.69
CA ASN A 225 -20.07 -28.11 -9.31
C ASN A 225 -19.09 -27.92 -10.47
N GLY A 226 -19.39 -26.99 -11.37
CA GLY A 226 -18.47 -26.53 -12.41
C GLY A 226 -19.18 -26.08 -13.69
N PRO A 227 -18.50 -25.27 -14.52
CA PRO A 227 -18.99 -24.96 -15.86
C PRO A 227 -19.03 -26.24 -16.72
N LEU A 228 -20.17 -26.51 -17.36
CA LEU A 228 -20.32 -27.61 -18.33
C LEU A 228 -20.28 -27.04 -19.75
N PRO A 229 -19.83 -27.82 -20.75
CA PRO A 229 -20.00 -27.44 -22.15
C PRO A 229 -21.48 -27.20 -22.45
N SER A 230 -21.79 -26.12 -23.17
CA SER A 230 -23.14 -25.74 -23.58
C SER A 230 -23.83 -26.91 -24.28
N SER A 231 -25.13 -27.05 -23.99
CA SER A 231 -25.98 -28.10 -24.55
C SER A 231 -25.87 -28.13 -26.07
N GLY A 232 -25.27 -29.20 -26.61
CA GLY A 232 -25.00 -29.33 -28.05
C GLY A 232 -23.53 -29.29 -28.46
N THR A 233 -22.59 -29.29 -27.51
CA THR A 233 -21.17 -29.59 -27.80
C THR A 233 -20.95 -31.11 -27.75
N VAL A 234 -20.48 -31.70 -28.84
CA VAL A 234 -20.28 -33.16 -28.97
C VAL A 234 -18.90 -33.43 -29.56
N LEU A 235 -18.23 -34.47 -29.07
CA LEU A 235 -17.00 -34.98 -29.65
C LEU A 235 -17.35 -36.02 -30.73
N VAL A 236 -16.92 -35.81 -31.96
CA VAL A 236 -17.26 -36.67 -33.10
C VAL A 236 -16.02 -36.95 -33.95
N SER A 237 -15.97 -38.08 -34.68
CA SER A 237 -14.86 -38.34 -35.61
C SER A 237 -14.85 -37.32 -36.76
N ILE A 238 -13.68 -37.09 -37.35
CA ILE A 238 -13.51 -36.20 -38.52
C ILE A 238 -14.41 -36.65 -39.68
N GLU A 239 -14.49 -37.97 -39.92
CA GLU A 239 -15.38 -38.54 -40.94
C GLU A 239 -16.84 -38.17 -40.70
N THR A 240 -17.31 -38.30 -39.46
CA THR A 240 -18.69 -37.98 -39.09
C THR A 240 -18.95 -36.48 -39.19
N ARG A 241 -18.01 -35.63 -38.79
CA ARG A 241 -18.11 -34.17 -38.99
C ARG A 241 -18.27 -33.83 -40.47
N ASN A 242 -17.39 -34.36 -41.33
CA ASN A 242 -17.42 -34.12 -42.77
C ASN A 242 -18.72 -34.62 -43.40
N PHE A 243 -19.24 -35.75 -42.89
CA PHE A 243 -20.55 -36.25 -43.29
C PHE A 243 -21.67 -35.28 -42.88
N LEU A 244 -21.67 -34.80 -41.63
CA LEU A 244 -22.65 -33.84 -41.12
C LEU A 244 -22.57 -32.45 -41.78
N GLU A 245 -21.44 -32.04 -42.35
CA GLU A 245 -21.32 -30.80 -43.12
C GLU A 245 -22.04 -30.88 -44.48
N LYS A 246 -22.19 -32.08 -45.05
CA LYS A 246 -22.92 -32.30 -46.31
C LYS A 246 -24.45 -32.28 -46.14
N ALA A 247 -24.93 -32.42 -44.92
CA ALA A 247 -26.35 -32.44 -44.59
C ALA A 247 -26.96 -31.04 -44.54
N GLY A 248 -28.18 -30.89 -45.05
CA GLY A 248 -28.97 -29.68 -44.83
C GLY A 248 -29.50 -29.61 -43.39
N GLY A 249 -29.36 -28.45 -42.73
CA GLY A 249 -29.89 -28.23 -41.39
C GLY A 249 -28.90 -27.50 -40.47
N SER A 250 -29.44 -26.77 -39.50
CA SER A 250 -28.69 -26.02 -38.50
C SER A 250 -28.32 -26.87 -37.29
N THR A 251 -29.19 -27.81 -36.91
CA THR A 251 -28.99 -28.70 -35.76
C THR A 251 -28.60 -30.11 -36.19
N LEU A 252 -27.95 -30.85 -35.28
CA LEU A 252 -27.63 -32.26 -35.51
C LEU A 252 -28.88 -33.09 -35.86
N ASP A 253 -30.00 -32.83 -35.19
CA ASP A 253 -31.27 -33.51 -35.43
C ASP A 253 -31.85 -33.21 -36.81
N GLU A 254 -31.76 -31.96 -37.28
CA GLU A 254 -32.19 -31.58 -38.64
C GLU A 254 -31.34 -32.27 -39.70
N LYS A 255 -30.02 -32.31 -39.50
CA LYS A 255 -29.07 -32.98 -40.40
C LYS A 255 -29.34 -34.49 -40.51
N ILE A 256 -29.59 -35.16 -39.37
CA ILE A 256 -29.95 -36.58 -39.35
C ILE A 256 -31.28 -36.82 -40.08
N LYS A 257 -32.28 -35.96 -39.87
CA LYS A 257 -33.57 -36.04 -40.58
C LYS A 257 -33.41 -35.84 -42.09
N SER A 258 -32.59 -34.89 -42.53
CA SER A 258 -32.29 -34.65 -43.94
C SER A 258 -31.72 -35.90 -44.61
N PHE A 259 -30.72 -36.56 -44.00
CA PHE A 259 -30.17 -37.81 -44.52
C PHE A 259 -31.16 -38.97 -44.51
N ALA A 260 -32.02 -39.05 -43.49
CA ALA A 260 -33.06 -40.08 -43.47
C ALA A 260 -34.03 -39.92 -44.65
N LEU A 261 -34.41 -38.68 -44.99
CA LEU A 261 -35.26 -38.37 -46.14
C LEU A 261 -34.56 -38.70 -47.46
N GLU A 262 -33.30 -38.29 -47.65
CA GLU A 262 -32.52 -38.58 -48.86
C GLU A 262 -32.33 -40.09 -49.07
N ARG A 263 -32.04 -40.82 -48.00
CA ARG A 263 -31.97 -42.29 -48.02
C ARG A 263 -33.31 -42.89 -48.47
N ASP A 264 -34.42 -42.38 -47.97
CA ASP A 264 -35.74 -42.90 -48.31
C ASP A 264 -36.15 -42.57 -49.75
N THR A 265 -35.73 -41.42 -50.31
CA THR A 265 -35.92 -41.10 -51.73
C THR A 265 -35.06 -41.99 -52.64
N LEU A 266 -33.77 -42.16 -52.33
CA LEU A 266 -32.88 -43.05 -53.10
C LEU A 266 -33.34 -44.51 -53.03
N ARG A 267 -33.86 -44.97 -51.89
CA ARG A 267 -34.45 -46.31 -51.77
C ARG A 267 -35.68 -46.50 -52.66
N LYS A 268 -36.52 -45.47 -52.81
CA LYS A 268 -37.66 -45.50 -53.74
C LYS A 268 -37.17 -45.54 -55.19
N GLU A 269 -36.17 -44.73 -55.54
CA GLU A 269 -35.58 -44.72 -56.88
C GLU A 269 -34.93 -46.06 -57.24
N ILE A 270 -34.14 -46.65 -56.34
CA ILE A 270 -33.59 -48.01 -56.51
C ILE A 270 -34.71 -49.04 -56.71
N LYS A 271 -35.81 -48.94 -55.97
CA LYS A 271 -36.94 -49.85 -56.12
C LYS A 271 -37.57 -49.69 -57.51
N ASN A 272 -37.77 -48.46 -57.97
CA ASN A 272 -38.32 -48.18 -59.29
C ASN A 272 -37.39 -48.69 -60.40
N LEU A 273 -36.10 -48.37 -60.34
CA LEU A 273 -35.09 -48.84 -61.28
C LEU A 273 -34.99 -50.37 -61.30
N LYS A 274 -35.13 -51.04 -60.13
CA LYS A 274 -35.20 -52.50 -60.10
C LYS A 274 -36.44 -53.04 -60.81
N SER A 275 -37.60 -52.42 -60.63
CA SER A 275 -38.81 -52.79 -61.37
C SER A 275 -38.67 -52.54 -62.87
N GLU A 276 -38.07 -51.42 -63.28
CA GLU A 276 -37.74 -51.13 -64.68
C GLU A 276 -36.71 -52.11 -65.25
N ILE A 277 -35.72 -52.53 -64.46
CA ILE A 277 -34.75 -53.56 -64.84
C ILE A 277 -35.44 -54.91 -64.97
N GLU A 278 -36.29 -55.31 -64.02
CA GLU A 278 -37.07 -56.56 -64.10
C GLU A 278 -38.00 -56.57 -65.32
N GLU A 279 -38.60 -55.42 -65.67
CA GLU A 279 -39.39 -55.22 -66.87
C GLU A 279 -38.52 -55.26 -68.15
N SER A 280 -37.33 -54.64 -68.12
CA SER A 280 -36.37 -54.69 -69.21
C SER A 280 -35.74 -56.08 -69.37
N GLN A 281 -35.56 -56.86 -68.30
CA GLN A 281 -35.05 -58.23 -68.32
C GLN A 281 -36.14 -59.22 -68.75
N TYR A 282 -37.40 -58.96 -68.40
CA TYR A 282 -38.54 -59.62 -69.01
C TYR A 282 -38.59 -59.36 -70.52
N ASN A 283 -38.25 -58.14 -70.95
CA ASN A 283 -38.10 -57.77 -72.37
C ASN A 283 -36.80 -58.31 -73.02
N ALA A 284 -35.70 -58.43 -72.28
CA ALA A 284 -34.40 -58.92 -72.77
C ALA A 284 -34.31 -60.46 -72.78
N LYS A 285 -35.13 -61.19 -72.02
CA LYS A 285 -35.31 -62.64 -72.19
C LYS A 285 -35.96 -63.02 -73.54
N LYS A 286 -36.34 -62.03 -74.35
CA LYS A 286 -36.72 -62.16 -75.76
C LYS A 286 -35.64 -61.72 -76.77
N GLY A 287 -34.45 -61.30 -76.33
CA GLY A 287 -33.39 -60.77 -77.18
C GLY A 287 -32.01 -61.28 -76.77
N ASP A 288 -31.39 -62.03 -77.67
CA ASP A 288 -30.18 -62.80 -77.48
C ASP A 288 -28.87 -61.98 -77.72
N HIS A 289 -27.76 -62.54 -77.24
CA HIS A 289 -26.34 -62.30 -77.56
C HIS A 289 -25.54 -61.12 -76.95
N SER A 290 -24.63 -61.54 -76.05
CA SER A 290 -23.15 -61.45 -76.18
C SER A 290 -22.43 -60.10 -76.01
N SER A 291 -21.49 -60.02 -75.05
CA SER A 291 -20.04 -60.19 -75.30
C SER A 291 -19.13 -59.47 -74.29
N ASN A 292 -18.14 -60.25 -73.81
CA ASN A 292 -16.72 -59.96 -73.61
C ASN A 292 -16.20 -58.67 -72.93
N VAL A 293 -15.49 -58.93 -71.81
CA VAL A 293 -14.06 -58.68 -71.54
C VAL A 293 -13.46 -57.33 -71.96
N ASN A 294 -12.79 -56.65 -71.02
CA ASN A 294 -11.42 -56.13 -71.19
C ASN A 294 -10.82 -55.65 -69.85
N GLN A 295 -9.88 -56.44 -69.30
CA GLN A 295 -8.72 -55.91 -68.59
C GLN A 295 -7.81 -55.29 -69.66
N ILE A 296 -7.21 -54.13 -69.39
CA ILE A 296 -5.86 -53.71 -69.85
C ILE A 296 -5.55 -52.37 -69.16
N ASN A 297 -4.90 -52.46 -68.00
CA ASN A 297 -3.77 -51.63 -67.53
C ASN A 297 -3.54 -51.97 -66.06
N GLY A 298 -2.47 -52.73 -65.80
CA GLY A 298 -2.27 -53.42 -64.53
C GLY A 298 -2.03 -52.48 -63.34
N PRO A 299 -2.48 -52.87 -62.13
CA PRO A 299 -2.22 -52.17 -60.86
C PRO A 299 -0.73 -52.03 -60.49
N GLU A 300 0.16 -52.64 -61.27
CA GLU A 300 1.61 -52.70 -61.05
C GLU A 300 2.34 -51.37 -61.36
N MET A 301 1.86 -50.58 -62.34
CA MET A 301 2.44 -49.27 -62.66
C MET A 301 2.14 -48.22 -61.56
N GLN A 302 0.93 -48.25 -60.99
CA GLN A 302 0.53 -47.36 -59.88
C GLN A 302 1.32 -47.66 -58.60
N LEU A 303 1.66 -48.93 -58.36
CA LEU A 303 2.45 -49.32 -57.20
C LEU A 303 3.87 -48.72 -57.24
N TYR A 304 4.48 -48.65 -58.43
CA TYR A 304 5.81 -48.06 -58.60
C TYR A 304 5.82 -46.53 -58.39
N GLU A 305 4.79 -45.83 -58.86
CA GLU A 305 4.62 -44.39 -58.63
C GLU A 305 4.40 -44.07 -57.15
N ILE A 306 3.53 -44.83 -56.47
CA ILE A 306 3.29 -44.71 -55.03
C ILE A 306 4.58 -44.98 -54.24
N GLN A 307 5.36 -46.00 -54.63
CA GLN A 307 6.63 -46.31 -53.97
C GLN A 307 7.69 -45.20 -54.17
N ARG A 308 7.73 -44.58 -55.35
CA ARG A 308 8.62 -43.44 -55.63
C ARG A 308 8.22 -42.19 -54.85
N GLU A 309 6.92 -41.88 -54.80
CA GLU A 309 6.36 -40.77 -54.02
C GLU A 309 6.63 -40.95 -52.51
N ALA A 310 6.37 -42.16 -51.98
CA ALA A 310 6.66 -42.51 -50.60
C ALA A 310 8.16 -42.40 -50.29
N SER A 311 9.02 -42.85 -51.22
CA SER A 311 10.47 -42.72 -51.08
C SER A 311 10.90 -41.25 -51.02
N LYS A 312 10.32 -40.37 -51.85
CA LYS A 312 10.60 -38.93 -51.81
C LYS A 312 10.19 -38.31 -50.48
N GLN A 313 8.98 -38.63 -50.00
CA GLN A 313 8.49 -38.14 -48.70
C GLN A 313 9.38 -38.60 -47.54
N ILE A 314 9.86 -39.85 -47.56
CA ILE A 314 10.81 -40.37 -46.56
C ILE A 314 12.09 -39.53 -46.52
N HIS A 315 12.64 -39.14 -47.68
CA HIS A 315 13.83 -38.31 -47.74
C HIS A 315 13.58 -36.90 -47.20
N ASP A 316 12.44 -36.29 -47.54
CA ASP A 316 12.06 -34.97 -47.02
C ASP A 316 11.89 -34.98 -45.49
N TYR A 317 11.25 -36.02 -44.94
CA TYR A 317 11.11 -36.18 -43.50
C TYR A 317 12.45 -36.45 -42.81
N LYS A 318 13.33 -37.24 -43.42
CA LYS A 318 14.69 -37.47 -42.89
C LYS A 318 15.51 -36.18 -42.81
N PHE A 319 15.43 -35.34 -43.84
CA PHE A 319 16.11 -34.04 -43.84
C PHE A 319 15.53 -33.09 -42.78
N LYS A 320 14.21 -33.02 -42.65
CA LYS A 320 13.54 -32.22 -41.60
C LYS A 320 13.91 -32.70 -40.20
N LEU A 321 13.97 -34.02 -39.99
CA LEU A 321 14.39 -34.61 -38.72
C LEU A 321 15.84 -34.22 -38.39
N GLN A 322 16.77 -34.38 -39.33
CA GLN A 322 18.17 -34.03 -39.12
C GLN A 322 18.35 -32.53 -38.79
N LYS A 323 17.57 -31.66 -39.43
CA LYS A 323 17.57 -30.22 -39.12
C LYS A 323 17.04 -29.95 -37.70
N ALA A 324 15.94 -30.59 -37.32
CA ALA A 324 15.38 -30.46 -35.97
C ALA A 324 16.35 -30.99 -34.90
N GLU A 325 17.05 -32.10 -35.15
CA GLU A 325 18.08 -32.64 -34.26
C GLU A 325 19.24 -31.66 -34.07
N GLN A 326 19.68 -31.00 -35.14
CA GLN A 326 20.71 -29.95 -35.05
C GLN A 326 20.21 -28.75 -34.23
N ASP A 327 18.98 -28.29 -34.46
CA ASP A 327 18.38 -27.18 -33.72
C ASP A 327 18.26 -27.52 -32.22
N ILE A 328 17.84 -28.75 -31.88
CA ILE A 328 17.80 -29.25 -30.50
C ILE A 328 19.19 -29.16 -29.85
N ALA A 329 20.24 -29.66 -30.51
CA ALA A 329 21.60 -29.62 -29.97
C ALA A 329 22.07 -28.17 -29.72
N THR A 330 21.69 -27.22 -30.58
CA THR A 330 22.03 -25.80 -30.36
C THR A 330 21.28 -25.21 -29.17
N LEU A 331 19.98 -25.51 -29.02
CA LEU A 331 19.15 -25.03 -27.91
C LEU A 331 19.61 -25.60 -26.58
N GLU A 332 19.96 -26.89 -26.53
CA GLU A 332 20.56 -27.53 -25.34
C GLU A 332 21.87 -26.82 -24.93
N GLY A 333 22.71 -26.46 -25.90
CA GLY A 333 23.91 -25.66 -25.66
C GLY A 333 23.62 -24.26 -25.12
N MET A 334 22.51 -23.62 -25.51
CA MET A 334 22.09 -22.34 -24.95
C MET A 334 21.54 -22.48 -23.52
N VAL A 335 20.72 -23.50 -23.27
CA VAL A 335 20.16 -23.80 -21.94
C VAL A 335 21.28 -24.01 -20.92
N THR A 336 22.28 -24.83 -21.24
CA THR A 336 23.41 -25.08 -20.34
C THR A 336 24.21 -23.81 -19.99
N ARG A 337 24.37 -22.89 -20.95
CA ARG A 337 25.02 -21.59 -20.71
C ARG A 337 24.18 -20.68 -19.83
N LEU A 338 22.87 -20.60 -20.11
CA LEU A 338 21.92 -19.82 -19.31
C LEU A 338 21.84 -20.35 -17.87
N ASP A 339 21.79 -21.66 -17.68
CA ASP A 339 21.82 -22.29 -16.36
C ASP A 339 23.08 -21.91 -15.58
N THR A 340 24.23 -21.89 -16.25
CA THR A 340 25.49 -21.49 -15.63
C THR A 340 25.47 -20.00 -15.25
N GLN A 341 24.86 -19.15 -16.08
CA GLN A 341 24.70 -17.73 -15.79
C GLN A 341 23.76 -17.48 -14.61
N VAL A 342 22.64 -18.18 -14.55
CA VAL A 342 21.68 -18.12 -13.42
C VAL A 342 22.35 -18.54 -12.12
N LYS A 343 23.14 -19.62 -12.12
CA LYS A 343 23.90 -20.05 -10.93
C LYS A 343 24.86 -18.97 -10.44
N ARG A 344 25.56 -18.27 -11.35
CA ARG A 344 26.46 -17.16 -10.99
C ARG A 344 25.70 -15.98 -10.40
N TYR A 345 24.64 -15.51 -11.06
CA TYR A 345 23.85 -14.39 -10.55
C TYR A 345 23.18 -14.70 -9.21
N LYS A 346 22.77 -15.95 -8.99
CA LYS A 346 22.26 -16.37 -7.68
C LYS A 346 23.33 -16.24 -6.59
N SER A 347 24.55 -16.73 -6.83
CA SER A 347 25.65 -16.60 -5.88
C SER A 347 26.06 -15.15 -5.63
N ASP A 348 26.03 -14.30 -6.67
CA ASP A 348 26.33 -12.87 -6.54
C ASP A 348 25.25 -12.14 -5.73
N ALA A 349 23.98 -12.49 -5.93
CA ALA A 349 22.87 -11.96 -5.13
C ALA A 349 22.98 -12.37 -3.66
N GLU A 350 23.24 -13.65 -3.36
CA GLU A 350 23.45 -14.15 -1.99
C GLU A 350 24.62 -13.42 -1.30
N ARG A 351 25.71 -13.14 -2.03
CA ARG A 351 26.84 -12.37 -1.50
C ARG A 351 26.46 -10.91 -1.22
N ALA A 352 25.68 -10.29 -2.10
CA ALA A 352 25.22 -8.92 -1.93
C ALA A 352 24.28 -8.77 -0.72
N GLU A 353 23.37 -9.72 -0.51
CA GLU A 353 22.49 -9.78 0.66
C GLU A 353 23.31 -9.87 1.96
N GLY A 354 24.33 -10.75 1.99
CA GLY A 354 25.23 -10.85 3.14
C GLY A 354 25.94 -9.53 3.47
N MET A 355 26.49 -8.84 2.47
CA MET A 355 27.13 -7.53 2.64
C MET A 355 26.14 -6.46 3.13
N GLU A 356 24.90 -6.46 2.65
CA GLU A 356 23.87 -5.52 3.09
C GLU A 356 23.55 -5.71 4.59
N ASP A 357 23.46 -6.96 5.05
CA ASP A 357 23.20 -7.28 6.45
C ASP A 357 24.36 -6.89 7.36
N GLU A 358 25.61 -7.06 6.93
CA GLU A 358 26.80 -6.55 7.63
C GLU A 358 26.75 -5.02 7.77
N LEU A 359 26.49 -4.30 6.68
CA LEU A 359 26.38 -2.84 6.70
C LEU A 359 25.23 -2.35 7.59
N LYS A 360 24.10 -3.07 7.64
CA LYS A 360 23.01 -2.76 8.59
C LYS A 360 23.45 -2.93 10.04
N GLN A 361 24.23 -3.96 10.35
CA GLN A 361 24.77 -4.16 11.70
C GLN A 361 25.76 -3.05 12.08
N GLU A 362 26.69 -2.70 11.19
CA GLU A 362 27.62 -1.59 11.38
C GLU A 362 26.90 -0.26 11.59
N LYS A 363 25.89 0.04 10.77
CA LYS A 363 25.07 1.24 10.92
C LYS A 363 24.43 1.32 12.30
N ARG A 364 23.85 0.22 12.80
CA ARG A 364 23.24 0.18 14.14
C ARG A 364 24.27 0.42 15.24
N LYS A 365 25.46 -0.16 15.10
CA LYS A 365 26.57 0.03 16.03
C LYS A 365 27.02 1.49 16.06
N LEU A 366 27.29 2.09 14.91
CA LEU A 366 27.69 3.50 14.79
C LEU A 366 26.61 4.45 15.31
N GLN A 367 25.33 4.16 15.05
CA GLN A 367 24.22 4.94 15.61
C GLN A 367 24.13 4.86 17.14
N LYS A 368 24.56 3.75 17.73
CA LYS A 368 24.62 3.61 19.19
C LYS A 368 25.79 4.41 19.74
N GLU A 369 26.97 4.27 19.15
CA GLU A 369 28.19 5.01 19.51
C GLU A 369 27.97 6.53 19.39
N MET A 370 27.30 6.99 18.32
CA MET A 370 26.93 8.39 18.14
C MET A 370 26.02 8.91 19.26
N ARG A 371 25.03 8.12 19.68
CA ARG A 371 24.13 8.51 20.80
C ARG A 371 24.89 8.59 22.12
N GLU A 372 25.75 7.61 22.40
CA GLU A 372 26.60 7.61 23.59
C GLU A 372 27.53 8.85 23.61
N ALA A 373 28.15 9.19 22.48
CA ALA A 373 28.98 10.38 22.35
C ALA A 373 28.19 11.69 22.55
N LEU A 374 26.97 11.79 22.02
CA LEU A 374 26.10 12.95 22.22
C LEU A 374 25.73 13.14 23.70
N THR A 375 25.38 12.07 24.40
CA THR A 375 25.12 12.12 25.84
C THR A 375 26.36 12.61 26.60
N GLN A 376 27.54 12.13 26.24
CA GLN A 376 28.79 12.58 26.89
C GLN A 376 29.09 14.06 26.61
N ILE A 377 28.79 14.56 25.42
CA ILE A 377 28.90 15.99 25.10
C ILE A 377 27.94 16.81 25.98
N GLU A 378 26.70 16.36 26.14
CA GLU A 378 25.70 17.04 26.97
C GLU A 378 26.13 17.10 28.45
N GLU A 379 26.66 16.01 28.99
CA GLU A 379 27.24 15.96 30.34
C GLU A 379 28.38 16.96 30.51
N LEU A 380 29.34 16.98 29.58
CA LEU A 380 30.47 17.90 29.60
C LEU A 380 30.01 19.35 29.45
N GLN A 381 29.02 19.64 28.61
CA GLN A 381 28.44 20.97 28.48
C GLN A 381 27.79 21.44 29.79
N ASN A 382 27.07 20.56 30.49
CA ASN A 382 26.46 20.88 31.78
C ASN A 382 27.52 21.12 32.87
N GLN A 383 28.57 20.31 32.91
CA GLN A 383 29.72 20.53 33.79
C GLN A 383 30.40 21.88 33.52
N ASN A 384 30.61 22.22 32.24
CA ASN A 384 31.26 23.45 31.84
C ASN A 384 30.40 24.68 32.19
N LYS A 385 29.07 24.62 31.99
CA LYS A 385 28.13 25.65 32.45
C LYS A 385 28.23 25.88 33.96
N SER A 386 28.27 24.80 34.75
CA SER A 386 28.40 24.87 36.22
C SER A 386 29.72 25.52 36.66
N LEU A 387 30.84 25.12 36.04
CA LEU A 387 32.16 25.71 36.29
C LEU A 387 32.20 27.19 35.91
N THR A 388 31.63 27.55 34.76
CA THR A 388 31.53 28.94 34.29
C THR A 388 30.73 29.79 35.29
N ALA A 389 29.58 29.30 35.76
CA ALA A 389 28.79 29.99 36.78
C ALA A 389 29.51 30.14 38.13
N ARG A 390 30.37 29.18 38.50
CA ARG A 390 31.22 29.29 39.69
C ARG A 390 32.33 30.32 39.50
N LEU A 391 32.97 30.35 38.33
CA LEU A 391 33.99 31.34 37.99
C LEU A 391 33.41 32.75 37.99
N GLU A 392 32.23 32.97 37.42
CA GLU A 392 31.56 34.28 37.46
C GLU A 392 31.25 34.72 38.89
N ARG A 393 30.78 33.84 39.76
CA ARG A 393 30.59 34.14 41.19
C ARG A 393 31.89 34.56 41.89
N ILE A 394 32.99 33.86 41.61
CA ILE A 394 34.32 34.21 42.15
C ILE A 394 34.76 35.57 41.63
N LYS A 395 34.61 35.84 40.31
CA LYS A 395 34.91 37.14 39.72
C LYS A 395 34.11 38.24 40.40
N GLN A 396 32.78 38.10 40.51
CA GLN A 396 31.91 39.08 41.18
C GLN A 396 32.34 39.35 42.62
N THR A 397 32.71 38.31 43.36
CA THR A 397 33.19 38.43 44.75
C THR A 397 34.52 39.17 44.81
N ARG A 398 35.45 38.87 43.90
CA ARG A 398 36.73 39.56 43.77
C ARG A 398 36.53 41.05 43.45
N THR A 399 35.63 41.38 42.52
CA THR A 399 35.27 42.77 42.18
C THR A 399 34.64 43.49 43.37
N ALA A 400 33.74 42.83 44.11
CA ALA A 400 33.10 43.39 45.30
C ALA A 400 34.10 43.67 46.45
N LEU A 401 35.17 42.88 46.54
CA LEU A 401 36.26 43.08 47.49
C LEU A 401 37.30 44.13 47.02
N GLY A 402 37.13 44.73 45.83
CA GLY A 402 38.04 45.75 45.29
C GLY A 402 39.41 45.21 44.89
N ILE A 403 39.56 43.89 44.76
CA ILE A 403 40.82 43.24 44.42
C ILE A 403 40.91 43.21 42.89
N GLN A 404 41.54 44.22 42.28
CA GLN A 404 41.76 44.24 40.83
C GLN A 404 42.65 43.10 40.34
#